data_AF-A0A6C0GXI0-F1
#
_entry.id   AF-A0A6C0GXI0-F1
#
_cell.length_a   1.000
_cell.length_b   1.000
_cell.length_c   1.000
_cell.angle_alpha   90.00
_cell.angle_beta   90.00
_cell.angle_gamma   90.00
#
_symmetry.space_group_name_H-M   'P 1'
#
loop_
_entity.id
_entity.type
_entity.pdbx_description
1 polymer ?
#
loop_
_entity_poly.entity_id
_entity_poly.type
_entity_poly.pdbx_seq_one_letter_code
_entity_poly.pdbx_strand_id
1 'polypeptide(L)'
;MSDTIFPQFDPAKPDSDNNKIRFKDFIQVEITPDVKNIYCFDDVIGIDQDYMFSFNCSQATSDKIIEKHHFIADTLNLDNGFGIQHDFEWWDKDRIEQLQKYSWTDGKHYHKYYWYDLQAQKAYFFDFDM
;
A
#
# COMPACT_ATOMS: atom_id res chain seq x y z
N MET A 1 2.52 -32.74 -1.15
CA MET A 1 2.05 -31.48 -0.53
C MET A 1 2.18 -30.45 -1.61
N SER A 2 1.09 -29.78 -1.98
CA SER A 2 1.09 -28.81 -3.06
C SER A 2 1.93 -27.61 -2.63
N ASP A 3 3.09 -27.41 -3.25
CA ASP A 3 3.84 -26.16 -3.14
C ASP A 3 2.89 -25.05 -3.56
N THR A 4 2.40 -24.30 -2.57
CA THR A 4 1.50 -23.19 -2.85
C THR A 4 2.38 -22.07 -3.38
N ILE A 5 2.53 -22.01 -4.70
CA ILE A 5 3.23 -20.93 -5.38
C ILE A 5 2.36 -19.69 -5.19
N PHE A 6 2.71 -18.86 -4.21
CA PHE A 6 2.07 -17.57 -4.05
C PHE A 6 2.42 -16.70 -5.27
N PRO A 7 1.47 -15.90 -5.81
CA PRO A 7 1.73 -15.04 -6.96
C PRO A 7 2.88 -14.08 -6.65
N GLN A 8 3.89 -13.98 -7.51
CA GLN A 8 5.01 -13.05 -7.26
C GLN A 8 4.56 -11.60 -7.49
N PHE A 9 5.03 -10.68 -6.65
CA PHE A 9 4.86 -9.25 -6.89
C PHE A 9 5.61 -8.84 -8.17
N ASP A 10 5.01 -7.95 -8.97
CA ASP A 10 5.63 -7.41 -10.18
C ASP A 10 5.73 -5.87 -10.05
N PRO A 11 6.86 -5.35 -9.54
CA PRO A 11 7.03 -3.91 -9.34
C PRO A 11 7.22 -3.14 -10.65
N ALA A 12 7.54 -3.82 -11.75
CA ALA A 12 7.86 -3.20 -13.03
C ALA A 12 6.62 -3.07 -13.95
N LYS A 13 5.62 -3.95 -13.80
CA LYS A 13 4.43 -3.98 -14.65
C LYS A 13 3.16 -3.72 -13.85
N PRO A 14 2.49 -2.56 -14.04
CA PRO A 14 1.21 -2.32 -13.39
C PRO A 14 0.15 -3.29 -13.90
N ASP A 15 -0.85 -3.56 -13.05
CA ASP A 15 -2.05 -4.34 -13.42
C ASP A 15 -1.75 -5.75 -13.95
N SER A 16 -0.58 -6.31 -13.64
CA SER A 16 -0.27 -7.72 -13.88
C SER A 16 -1.29 -8.60 -13.16
N ASP A 17 -1.51 -9.82 -13.65
CA ASP A 17 -2.45 -10.75 -13.02
C ASP A 17 -2.06 -11.01 -11.56
N ASN A 18 -0.76 -11.11 -11.28
CA ASN A 18 -0.26 -11.25 -9.92
C ASN A 18 -0.52 -10.01 -9.07
N ASN A 19 -0.26 -8.79 -9.57
CA ASN A 19 -0.51 -7.56 -8.80
C ASN A 19 -1.98 -7.40 -8.45
N LYS A 20 -2.90 -7.77 -9.36
CA LYS A 20 -4.34 -7.78 -9.09
C LYS A 20 -4.73 -8.79 -8.02
N ILE A 21 -4.08 -9.95 -7.98
CA ILE A 21 -4.30 -10.94 -6.92
C ILE A 21 -3.78 -10.39 -5.58
N ARG A 22 -2.53 -9.89 -5.55
CA ARG A 22 -1.93 -9.31 -4.35
C ARG A 22 -2.68 -8.10 -3.81
N PHE A 23 -3.19 -7.25 -4.69
CA PHE A 23 -4.06 -6.15 -4.30
C PHE A 23 -5.28 -6.64 -3.51
N LYS A 24 -5.92 -7.72 -3.95
CA LYS A 24 -7.08 -8.28 -3.23
C LYS A 24 -6.67 -8.87 -1.87
N ASP A 25 -5.52 -9.51 -1.79
CA ASP A 25 -5.01 -10.10 -0.54
C ASP A 25 -4.72 -9.03 0.53
N PHE A 26 -4.05 -7.94 0.13
CA PHE A 26 -3.56 -6.91 1.04
C PHE A 26 -4.52 -5.74 1.21
N ILE A 27 -5.03 -5.16 0.13
CA ILE A 27 -5.91 -3.97 0.19
C ILE A 27 -7.35 -4.36 0.54
N GLN A 28 -7.77 -5.58 0.20
CA GLN A 28 -9.06 -6.17 0.62
C GLN A 28 -10.31 -5.36 0.24
N VAL A 29 -10.23 -4.65 -0.89
CA VAL A 29 -11.38 -4.04 -1.56
C VAL A 29 -11.52 -4.61 -2.97
N GLU A 30 -12.73 -4.55 -3.51
CA GLU A 30 -12.99 -5.01 -4.88
C GLU A 30 -12.27 -4.12 -5.90
N ILE A 31 -11.70 -4.74 -6.94
CA ILE A 31 -11.14 -4.02 -8.08
C ILE A 31 -12.30 -3.57 -8.97
N THR A 32 -12.71 -2.31 -8.82
CA THR A 32 -13.69 -1.63 -9.68
C THR A 32 -13.00 -1.00 -10.89
N PRO A 33 -13.74 -0.52 -11.91
CA PRO A 33 -13.14 0.17 -13.06
C PRO A 33 -12.34 1.44 -12.73
N ASP A 34 -12.52 2.03 -11.53
CA ASP A 34 -11.70 3.16 -11.08
C ASP A 34 -10.33 2.73 -10.53
N VAL A 35 -10.18 1.46 -10.15
CA VAL A 35 -8.93 0.88 -9.65
C VAL A 35 -8.08 0.41 -10.82
N LYS A 36 -6.94 1.07 -11.04
CA LYS A 36 -6.02 0.81 -12.16
C LYS A 36 -4.60 1.23 -11.81
N ASN A 37 -3.65 0.89 -12.69
CA ASN A 37 -2.23 1.14 -12.49
C ASN A 37 -1.73 0.56 -11.17
N ILE A 38 -2.13 -0.68 -10.86
CA ILE A 38 -1.78 -1.35 -9.61
C ILE A 38 -0.32 -1.82 -9.68
N TYR A 39 0.55 -1.12 -8.96
CA TYR A 39 1.92 -1.50 -8.67
C TYR A 39 2.01 -2.10 -7.27
N CYS A 40 2.78 -3.18 -7.14
CA CYS A 40 3.00 -3.86 -5.88
C CYS A 40 4.47 -4.29 -5.78
N PHE A 41 5.03 -4.22 -4.58
CA PHE A 41 6.37 -4.72 -4.24
C PHE A 41 6.35 -5.34 -2.85
N ASP A 42 7.19 -6.35 -2.65
CA ASP A 42 7.52 -6.91 -1.35
C ASP A 42 9.03 -7.02 -1.17
N ASP A 43 9.52 -6.76 0.04
CA ASP A 43 10.82 -7.25 0.50
C ASP A 43 10.60 -8.07 1.77
N VAL A 44 10.98 -9.35 1.70
CA VAL A 44 10.76 -10.34 2.76
C VAL A 44 12.14 -10.88 3.13
N ILE A 45 12.72 -10.35 4.19
CA ILE A 45 14.04 -10.75 4.70
C ILE A 45 13.88 -11.36 6.09
N GLY A 46 13.77 -12.69 6.13
CA GLY A 46 13.66 -13.43 7.38
C GLY A 46 12.31 -13.20 8.05
N ILE A 47 12.30 -12.48 9.18
CA ILE A 47 11.06 -12.12 9.90
C ILE A 47 10.57 -10.71 9.59
N ASP A 48 11.44 -9.87 9.02
CA ASP A 48 11.12 -8.49 8.65
C ASP A 48 10.53 -8.49 7.24
N GLN A 49 9.41 -7.81 7.08
CA GLN A 49 8.64 -7.80 5.84
C GLN A 49 8.10 -6.40 5.61
N ASP A 50 8.20 -5.92 4.38
CA ASP A 50 7.51 -4.73 3.96
C ASP A 50 6.86 -4.91 2.59
N TYR A 51 5.71 -4.28 2.44
CA TYR A 51 4.84 -4.38 1.28
C TYR A 51 4.43 -2.98 0.87
N MET A 52 4.68 -2.64 -0.40
CA MET A 52 4.39 -1.33 -0.97
C MET A 52 3.40 -1.48 -2.11
N PHE A 53 2.33 -0.67 -2.08
CA PHE A 53 1.32 -0.63 -3.13
C PHE A 53 1.07 0.81 -3.56
N SER A 54 1.02 1.02 -4.87
CA SER A 54 0.52 2.28 -5.43
C SER A 54 -0.43 2.01 -6.59
N PHE A 55 -1.54 2.73 -6.60
CA PHE A 55 -2.60 2.53 -7.59
C PHE A 55 -3.46 3.77 -7.71
N ASN A 56 -4.13 3.93 -8.85
CA ASN A 56 -5.18 4.92 -8.99
C ASN A 56 -6.50 4.36 -8.46
N CYS A 57 -7.29 5.20 -7.79
CA CYS A 57 -8.66 4.88 -7.41
C CYS A 57 -9.46 6.17 -7.13
N SER A 58 -10.79 6.06 -7.09
CA SER A 58 -11.65 7.18 -6.69
C SER A 58 -11.55 7.50 -5.20
N GLN A 59 -11.93 8.71 -4.78
CA GLN A 59 -12.00 9.06 -3.35
C GLN A 59 -12.94 8.11 -2.61
N ALA A 60 -14.07 7.73 -3.21
CA ALA A 60 -15.01 6.78 -2.60
C ALA A 60 -14.38 5.38 -2.39
N THR A 61 -13.46 4.97 -3.26
CA THR A 61 -12.69 3.73 -3.08
C THR A 61 -11.64 3.90 -1.99
N SER A 62 -10.95 5.05 -1.94
CA SER A 62 -10.02 5.39 -0.85
C SER A 62 -10.69 5.36 0.51
N ASP A 63 -11.88 5.96 0.64
CA ASP A 63 -12.65 5.99 1.89
C ASP A 63 -12.99 4.58 2.39
N LYS A 64 -13.35 3.67 1.47
CA LYS A 64 -13.59 2.25 1.79
C LYS A 64 -12.33 1.55 2.27
N ILE A 65 -11.17 1.87 1.71
CA ILE A 65 -9.87 1.30 2.16
C ILE A 65 -9.55 1.79 3.56
N ILE A 66 -9.75 3.08 3.83
CA ILE A 66 -9.58 3.68 5.16
C ILE A 66 -10.45 2.96 6.19
N GLU A 67 -11.74 2.77 5.89
CA GLU A 67 -12.67 2.05 6.76
C GLU A 67 -12.26 0.59 6.96
N LYS A 68 -11.94 -0.11 5.87
CA LYS A 68 -11.60 -1.54 5.86
C LYS A 68 -10.39 -1.88 6.71
N HIS A 69 -9.37 -1.01 6.72
CA HIS A 69 -8.14 -1.20 7.49
C HIS A 69 -8.15 -0.48 8.85
N HIS A 70 -9.28 0.13 9.23
CA HIS A 70 -9.42 0.90 10.47
C HIS A 70 -8.35 1.97 10.64
N PHE A 71 -7.98 2.59 9.52
CA PHE A 71 -6.99 3.65 9.48
C PHE A 71 -7.50 4.90 10.21
N ILE A 72 -6.61 5.53 10.98
CA ILE A 72 -6.89 6.78 11.69
C ILE A 72 -5.99 7.87 11.11
N ALA A 73 -6.51 9.08 10.97
CA ALA A 73 -5.70 10.23 10.56
C ALA A 73 -4.58 10.47 11.56
N ASP A 74 -3.34 10.35 11.09
CA ASP A 74 -2.15 10.50 11.92
C ASP A 74 -1.63 11.94 11.80
N THR A 75 -1.89 12.72 12.85
CA THR A 75 -1.51 14.14 12.92
C THR A 75 -0.36 14.38 13.89
N LEU A 76 0.07 13.35 14.61
CA LEU A 76 1.07 13.46 15.68
C LEU A 76 2.39 12.82 15.28
N ASN A 77 2.35 11.68 14.59
CA ASN A 77 3.55 11.05 14.09
C ASN A 77 3.82 11.57 12.67
N LEU A 78 4.90 12.33 12.51
CA LEU A 78 5.34 12.86 11.23
C LEU A 78 6.27 11.92 10.46
N ASP A 79 6.68 10.80 11.06
CA ASP A 79 7.53 9.82 10.39
C ASP A 79 6.72 9.03 9.35
N ASN A 80 7.13 9.13 8.10
CA ASN A 80 6.49 8.41 7.00
C ASN A 80 7.09 7.02 6.75
N GLY A 81 8.10 6.60 7.51
CA GLY A 81 8.80 5.32 7.31
C GLY A 81 9.70 5.32 6.07
N PHE A 82 10.07 6.48 5.53
CA PHE A 82 10.81 6.59 4.27
C PHE A 82 12.19 5.91 4.30
N GLY A 83 12.79 5.73 5.48
CA GLY A 83 14.09 5.07 5.64
C GLY A 83 14.07 3.57 5.42
N ILE A 84 12.89 2.93 5.46
CA ILE A 84 12.71 1.49 5.21
C ILE A 84 11.96 1.20 3.90
N GLN A 85 11.50 2.24 3.20
CA GLN A 85 10.79 2.09 1.93
C GLN A 85 11.74 2.07 0.75
N HIS A 86 11.40 1.29 -0.26
CA HIS A 86 12.13 1.19 -1.51
C HIS A 86 11.81 2.35 -2.47
N ASP A 87 12.75 2.65 -3.36
CA ASP A 87 12.59 3.72 -4.35
C ASP A 87 12.05 3.14 -5.66
N PHE A 88 10.89 3.63 -6.08
CA PHE A 88 10.26 3.31 -7.36
C PHE A 88 9.73 4.59 -8.01
N GLU A 89 9.72 4.66 -9.34
CA GLU A 89 9.13 5.80 -10.08
C GLU A 89 7.64 6.01 -9.75
N TRP A 90 6.94 4.94 -9.37
CA TRP A 90 5.54 4.99 -8.96
C TRP A 90 5.34 5.34 -7.47
N TRP A 91 6.41 5.37 -6.65
CA TRP A 91 6.40 5.71 -5.23
C TRP A 91 7.08 7.06 -4.98
N ASP A 92 6.29 8.14 -5.09
CA ASP A 92 6.77 9.51 -5.01
C ASP A 92 6.81 9.99 -3.55
N LYS A 93 7.96 9.80 -2.88
CA LYS A 93 8.15 10.17 -1.47
C LYS A 93 7.97 11.68 -1.23
N ASP A 94 8.43 12.53 -2.16
CA ASP A 94 8.29 13.98 -2.06
C ASP A 94 6.81 14.40 -2.10
N ARG A 95 6.01 13.73 -2.93
CA ARG A 95 4.56 13.94 -2.97
C ARG A 95 3.89 13.40 -1.71
N ILE A 96 4.23 12.18 -1.28
CA ILE A 96 3.64 11.52 -0.12
C ILE A 96 3.81 12.35 1.15
N GLU A 97 4.97 12.98 1.34
CA GLU A 97 5.25 13.83 2.51
C GLU A 97 4.24 14.98 2.70
N GLN A 98 3.61 15.42 1.61
CA GLN A 98 2.65 16.52 1.60
C GLN A 98 1.20 16.06 1.81
N LEU A 99 0.94 14.75 1.82
CA LEU A 99 -0.39 14.18 1.95
C LEU A 99 -0.74 13.91 3.41
N GLN A 100 -2.05 13.89 3.71
CA GLN A 100 -2.52 13.43 5.02
C GLN A 100 -2.15 11.94 5.17
N LYS A 101 -1.32 11.63 6.16
CA LYS A 101 -1.02 10.26 6.56
C LYS A 101 -2.18 9.70 7.36
N TYR A 102 -2.56 8.47 7.03
CA TYR A 102 -3.38 7.63 7.89
C TYR A 102 -2.55 6.44 8.34
N SER A 103 -2.72 6.03 9.58
CA SER A 103 -1.95 4.94 10.15
C SER A 103 -2.80 3.98 10.97
N TRP A 104 -2.31 2.76 11.07
CA TRP A 104 -2.82 1.72 11.95
C TRP A 104 -1.64 0.89 12.46
N THR A 105 -1.74 0.39 13.69
CA THR A 105 -0.75 -0.52 14.27
C THR A 105 -1.44 -1.46 15.25
N ASP A 106 -0.88 -2.66 15.43
CA ASP A 106 -1.29 -3.59 16.49
C ASP A 106 -0.77 -3.17 17.89
N GLY A 107 -0.01 -2.07 17.96
CA GLY A 107 0.61 -1.55 19.16
C GLY A 107 1.93 -2.23 19.52
N LYS A 108 2.49 -3.03 18.61
CA LYS A 108 3.76 -3.73 18.78
C LYS A 108 4.66 -3.51 17.57
N HIS A 109 4.67 -4.46 16.65
CA HIS A 109 5.64 -4.58 15.57
C HIS A 109 5.00 -4.35 14.21
N TYR A 110 3.67 -4.46 14.13
CA TYR A 110 3.00 -4.43 12.85
C TYR A 110 2.37 -3.07 12.60
N HIS A 111 2.68 -2.50 11.42
CA HIS A 111 2.32 -1.15 11.06
C HIS A 111 1.76 -1.10 9.64
N LYS A 112 0.81 -0.20 9.46
CA LYS A 112 0.27 0.16 8.16
C LYS A 112 0.18 1.66 8.05
N TYR A 113 0.63 2.20 6.92
CA TYR A 113 0.45 3.59 6.54
C TYR A 113 -0.28 3.70 5.20
N TYR A 114 -1.07 4.75 5.08
CA TYR A 114 -1.86 5.03 3.90
C TYR A 114 -1.92 6.53 3.61
N TRP A 115 -1.81 6.87 2.33
CA TRP A 115 -1.96 8.23 1.84
C TRP A 115 -2.80 8.21 0.57
N TYR A 116 -3.56 9.28 0.35
CA TYR A 116 -4.34 9.47 -0.85
C TYR A 116 -4.16 10.88 -1.42
N ASP A 117 -3.76 10.94 -2.69
CA ASP A 117 -3.69 12.17 -3.47
C ASP A 117 -4.98 12.35 -4.26
N LEU A 118 -5.83 13.28 -3.82
CA LEU A 118 -7.09 13.61 -4.48
C LEU A 118 -6.90 14.17 -5.89
N GLN A 119 -5.80 14.89 -6.16
CA GLN A 119 -5.57 15.51 -7.47
C GLN A 119 -5.16 14.47 -8.52
N ALA A 120 -4.23 13.58 -8.14
CA ALA A 120 -3.78 12.49 -9.00
C ALA A 120 -4.72 11.27 -8.97
N GLN A 121 -5.71 11.27 -8.07
CA GLN A 121 -6.55 10.11 -7.75
C GLN A 121 -5.70 8.87 -7.50
N LYS A 122 -4.67 9.02 -6.66
CA LYS A 122 -3.62 8.01 -6.46
C LYS A 122 -3.45 7.70 -4.98
N ALA A 123 -3.43 6.41 -4.67
CA ALA A 123 -3.24 5.89 -3.33
C ALA A 123 -1.83 5.32 -3.17
N TYR A 124 -1.34 5.39 -1.94
CA TYR A 124 -0.08 4.82 -1.50
C TYR A 124 -0.36 4.06 -0.21
N PHE A 125 -0.03 2.77 -0.17
CA PHE A 125 -0.24 1.90 0.97
C PHE A 125 1.08 1.20 1.29
N PHE A 126 1.46 1.25 2.55
CA PHE A 126 2.69 0.66 3.06
C PHE A 126 2.37 -0.16 4.30
N ASP A 127 2.82 -1.42 4.33
CA ASP A 127 2.45 -2.42 5.32
C ASP A 127 3.71 -3.19 5.69
N PHE A 128 4.11 -3.16 6.96
CA PHE A 128 5.45 -3.56 7.37
C PHE A 128 5.54 -3.98 8.84
N ASP A 129 6.57 -4.78 9.12
CA ASP A 129 6.99 -5.18 10.48
C ASP A 129 8.21 -4.36 10.95
N MET A 130 8.26 -3.98 12.24
CA MET A 130 9.35 -3.27 12.93
C MET A 130 9.63 -3.77 14.34
#